data_AF-A0A832K3Y5-F1
#
_entry.id   AF-A0A832K3Y5-F1
#
_cell.length_a   1.000
_cell.length_b   1.000
_cell.length_c   1.000
_cell.angle_alpha   90.00
_cell.angle_beta   90.00
_cell.angle_gamma   90.00
#
_symmetry.space_group_name_H-M   'P 1'
#
loop_
_entity.id
_entity.type
_entity.pdbx_description
1 polymer ?
#
loop_
_entity_poly.entity_id
_entity_poly.type
_entity_poly.pdbx_seq_one_letter_code
_entity_poly.pdbx_strand_id
1 'polypeptide(L)'
;VKPGDTVKLGEVLVKATSAYSRWSNRHPRGVGIGFYITFPSGLRLYYTGDTELVEELLSINGRVDVLVIPINGEGVFTPEEAVEAVKSIKPSLVIPVHYEDLSAYYKFRDITQPYTQVVRL
;
A
#
# COMPACT_ATOMS: atom_id res chain seq x y z
N VAL A 1 15.58 4.14 10.54
CA VAL A 1 15.06 3.28 9.46
C VAL A 1 14.85 4.17 8.24
N LYS A 2 15.37 3.78 7.08
CA LYS A 2 15.22 4.47 5.78
C LYS A 2 14.77 3.45 4.71
N PRO A 3 14.22 3.89 3.56
CA PRO A 3 13.87 2.98 2.47
C PRO A 3 15.04 2.05 2.10
N GLY A 4 14.74 0.77 1.91
CA GLY A 4 15.71 -0.29 1.65
C GLY A 4 16.25 -0.99 2.89
N ASP A 5 16.14 -0.39 4.08
CA ASP A 5 16.51 -1.07 5.33
C ASP A 5 15.63 -2.30 5.54
N THR A 6 16.23 -3.38 6.05
CA THR A 6 15.51 -4.53 6.59
C THR A 6 15.84 -4.66 8.07
N VAL A 7 14.81 -4.66 8.91
CA VAL A 7 14.94 -4.74 10.37
C VAL A 7 14.18 -5.97 10.87
N LYS A 8 14.78 -6.69 11.81
CA LYS A 8 14.12 -7.77 12.53
C LYS A 8 13.58 -7.23 13.86
N LEU A 9 12.27 -7.31 14.07
CA LEU A 9 11.59 -6.91 15.30
C LEU A 9 11.03 -8.17 15.97
N GLY A 10 11.74 -8.70 16.95
CA GLY A 10 11.44 -10.02 17.49
C GLY A 10 11.56 -11.08 16.40
N GLU A 11 10.46 -11.78 16.09
CA GLU A 11 10.41 -12.79 15.02
C GLU A 11 9.91 -12.24 13.68
N VAL A 12 9.47 -10.99 13.63
CA VAL A 12 8.92 -10.34 12.44
C VAL A 12 10.04 -9.68 11.65
N LEU A 13 10.03 -9.85 10.32
CA LEU A 13 10.93 -9.16 9.40
C LEU A 13 10.21 -7.97 8.76
N VAL A 14 10.80 -6.78 8.85
CA VAL A 14 10.22 -5.55 8.30
C VAL A 14 11.20 -4.96 7.28
N LYS A 15 10.78 -4.87 6.02
CA LYS A 15 11.50 -4.16 4.97
C LYS A 15 10.85 -2.80 4.75
N ALA A 16 11.64 -1.73 4.88
CA ALA A 16 11.21 -0.38 4.58
C ALA A 16 11.22 -0.13 3.06
N THR A 17 10.16 0.48 2.54
CA THR A 17 10.02 0.87 1.13
C THR A 17 9.87 2.38 1.01
N SER A 18 10.15 2.91 -0.19
CA SER A 18 9.91 4.33 -0.47
C SER A 18 8.41 4.60 -0.59
N ALA A 19 7.95 5.71 0.00
CA ALA A 19 6.59 6.22 -0.17
C ALA A 19 6.68 7.71 -0.52
N TYR A 20 6.14 8.11 -1.68
CA TYR A 20 6.20 9.49 -2.16
C TYR A 20 5.15 9.80 -3.23
N SER A 21 4.88 11.10 -3.41
CA SER A 21 4.07 11.62 -4.51
C SER A 21 4.95 11.88 -5.73
N ARG A 22 4.54 11.40 -6.91
CA ARG A 22 5.23 11.68 -8.19
C ARG A 22 4.92 13.07 -8.70
N TRP A 23 3.69 13.52 -8.52
CA TRP A 23 3.17 14.72 -9.19
C TRP A 23 2.96 15.91 -8.27
N SER A 24 2.93 15.69 -6.96
CA SER A 24 2.80 16.74 -5.95
C SER A 24 4.00 16.77 -5.02
N ASN A 25 4.20 17.90 -4.32
CA ASN A 25 5.21 18.01 -3.27
C ASN A 25 4.64 17.68 -1.86
N ARG A 26 3.46 17.04 -1.78
CA ARG A 26 2.84 16.69 -0.49
C ARG A 26 3.65 15.62 0.25
N HIS A 27 4.12 14.59 -0.46
CA HIS A 27 5.01 13.56 0.08
C HIS A 27 6.34 13.54 -0.69
N PRO A 28 7.35 14.32 -0.27
CA PRO A 28 8.64 14.40 -0.96
C PRO A 28 9.38 13.05 -0.98
N ARG A 29 10.05 12.78 -2.11
CA ARG A 29 10.87 11.57 -2.27
C ARG A 29 11.98 11.49 -1.23
N GLY A 30 12.14 10.32 -0.62
CA GLY A 30 13.18 10.05 0.39
C GLY A 30 12.78 10.40 1.82
N VAL A 31 11.57 10.93 2.04
CA VAL A 31 11.04 11.25 3.37
C VAL A 31 10.06 10.17 3.85
N GLY A 32 9.06 9.86 3.02
CA GLY A 32 8.03 8.87 3.34
C GLY A 32 8.53 7.43 3.26
N ILE A 33 7.97 6.57 4.12
CA ILE A 33 8.31 5.15 4.23
C ILE A 33 7.04 4.29 4.24
N GLY A 34 7.05 3.23 3.43
CA GLY A 34 6.14 2.09 3.55
C GLY A 34 6.83 0.89 4.24
N PHE A 35 6.06 -0.11 4.63
CA PHE A 35 6.54 -1.29 5.35
C PHE A 35 6.00 -2.58 4.75
N TYR A 36 6.90 -3.41 4.23
CA TYR A 36 6.64 -4.80 3.85
C TYR A 36 7.03 -5.72 5.01
N ILE A 37 6.04 -6.33 5.63
CA ILE A 37 6.14 -7.05 6.90
C ILE A 37 5.92 -8.54 6.64
N THR A 38 6.89 -9.36 7.03
CA THR A 38 6.80 -10.83 6.96
C THR A 38 6.73 -11.41 8.36
N PHE A 39 5.65 -12.12 8.66
CA PHE A 39 5.41 -12.78 9.93
C PHE A 39 5.99 -14.21 9.95
N PRO A 40 6.25 -14.82 11.12
CA PRO A 40 6.72 -16.20 11.24
C PRO A 40 5.80 -17.24 10.58
N SER A 41 4.49 -16.95 10.52
CA SER A 41 3.49 -17.78 9.84
C SER A 41 3.65 -17.80 8.31
N GLY A 42 4.49 -16.94 7.75
CA GLY A 42 4.62 -16.73 6.30
C GLY A 42 3.68 -15.67 5.73
N LEU A 43 2.73 -15.14 6.53
CA LEU A 43 1.86 -14.04 6.15
C LEU A 43 2.70 -12.79 5.81
N ARG A 44 2.34 -12.11 4.72
CA ARG A 44 3.01 -10.89 4.25
C ARG A 44 2.02 -9.73 4.16
N LEU A 45 2.21 -8.72 5.00
CA LEU A 45 1.46 -7.47 4.96
C LEU A 45 2.30 -6.39 4.29
N TYR A 46 1.70 -5.61 3.40
CA TYR A 46 2.31 -4.43 2.85
C TYR A 46 1.50 -3.19 3.18
N TYR A 47 2.04 -2.33 4.05
CA TYR A 47 1.55 -0.97 4.26
C TYR A 47 2.35 -0.03 3.35
N THR A 48 1.67 0.61 2.42
CA THR A 48 2.34 1.40 1.36
C THR A 48 2.88 2.75 1.86
N GLY A 49 2.42 3.23 3.02
CA GLY A 49 2.60 4.62 3.43
C GLY A 49 1.84 5.57 2.51
N ASP A 50 2.02 6.88 2.69
CA ASP A 50 1.41 7.87 1.82
C ASP A 50 2.21 8.02 0.53
N THR A 51 1.71 7.41 -0.54
CA THR A 51 2.40 7.32 -1.83
C THR A 51 1.40 7.31 -2.99
N GLU A 52 1.90 7.60 -4.18
CA GLU A 52 1.20 7.36 -5.45
C GLU A 52 1.68 6.05 -6.09
N LEU A 53 1.17 5.74 -7.29
CA LEU A 53 1.60 4.58 -8.09
C LEU A 53 3.04 4.78 -8.62
N VAL A 54 4.02 4.38 -7.82
CA VAL A 54 5.46 4.44 -8.11
C VAL A 54 6.02 3.07 -8.46
N GLU A 55 7.11 3.02 -9.22
CA GLU A 55 7.74 1.77 -9.66
C GLU A 55 8.24 0.93 -8.47
N GLU A 56 8.76 1.55 -7.42
CA GLU A 56 9.26 0.83 -6.24
C GLU A 56 8.16 0.07 -5.48
N LEU A 57 6.92 0.57 -5.54
CA LEU A 57 5.76 -0.07 -4.93
C LEU A 57 5.41 -1.36 -5.67
N LEU A 58 5.58 -1.37 -7.00
CA LEU A 58 5.37 -2.54 -7.86
C LEU A 58 6.58 -3.49 -7.87
N SER A 59 7.76 -3.00 -7.50
CA SER A 59 9.01 -3.76 -7.46
C SER A 59 9.16 -4.64 -6.21
N ILE A 60 8.13 -4.74 -5.37
CA ILE A 60 8.13 -5.71 -4.28
C ILE A 60 8.09 -7.11 -4.86
N ASN A 61 9.24 -7.78 -4.76
CA ASN A 61 9.39 -9.17 -5.10
C ASN A 61 8.85 -10.03 -3.95
N GLY A 62 7.65 -10.59 -4.15
CA GLY A 62 7.07 -11.53 -3.21
C GLY A 62 5.55 -11.47 -3.20
N ARG A 63 4.95 -12.46 -2.53
CA ARG A 63 3.52 -12.48 -2.26
C ARG A 63 3.15 -11.31 -1.33
N VAL A 64 2.00 -10.69 -1.55
CA VAL A 64 1.35 -9.79 -0.60
C VAL A 64 0.03 -10.44 -0.23
N ASP A 65 -0.17 -10.77 1.03
CA ASP A 65 -1.44 -11.33 1.50
C ASP A 65 -2.42 -10.21 1.82
N VAL A 66 -1.92 -9.19 2.54
CA VAL A 66 -2.68 -8.03 2.97
C VAL A 66 -2.04 -6.78 2.42
N LEU A 67 -2.76 -6.03 1.61
CA LEU A 67 -2.34 -4.70 1.15
C LEU A 67 -3.08 -3.63 1.94
N VAL A 68 -2.37 -2.66 2.49
CA VAL A 68 -2.95 -1.48 3.15
C VAL A 68 -2.53 -0.24 2.35
N ILE A 69 -3.52 0.46 1.79
CA ILE A 69 -3.30 1.46 0.73
C ILE A 69 -4.13 2.74 0.92
N PRO A 70 -3.53 3.94 0.86
CA PRO A 70 -4.27 5.20 0.96
C PRO A 70 -5.08 5.50 -0.31
N ILE A 71 -6.28 6.10 -0.20
CA ILE A 71 -7.17 6.32 -1.36
C ILE A 71 -7.86 7.70 -1.45
N ASN A 72 -7.32 8.79 -0.87
CA ASN A 72 -7.95 10.13 -0.96
C ASN A 72 -7.63 10.92 -2.24
N GLY A 73 -6.69 10.49 -3.09
CA GLY A 73 -6.28 11.22 -4.29
C GLY A 73 -5.51 12.53 -4.06
N GLU A 74 -5.27 12.95 -2.82
CA GLU A 74 -4.60 14.22 -2.51
C GLU A 74 -3.10 14.04 -2.25
N GLY A 75 -2.36 13.70 -3.31
CA GLY A 75 -0.93 13.36 -3.20
C GLY A 75 -0.67 11.91 -2.79
N VAL A 76 -1.70 11.07 -2.85
CA VAL A 76 -1.63 9.61 -2.82
C VAL A 76 -2.52 9.07 -3.95
N PHE A 77 -2.86 7.78 -3.95
CA PHE A 77 -3.78 7.20 -4.93
C PHE A 77 -5.18 7.80 -4.87
N THR A 78 -5.75 8.11 -6.03
CA THR A 78 -7.21 8.09 -6.21
C THR A 78 -7.74 6.65 -6.07
N PRO A 79 -9.05 6.44 -5.80
CA PRO A 79 -9.64 5.10 -5.78
C PRO A 79 -9.30 4.26 -7.04
N GLU A 80 -9.32 4.86 -8.22
CA GLU A 80 -8.99 4.18 -9.47
C GLU A 80 -7.51 3.83 -9.59
N GLU A 81 -6.60 4.72 -9.22
CA GLU A 81 -5.16 4.40 -9.24
C GLU A 81 -4.82 3.29 -8.22
N ALA A 82 -5.51 3.26 -7.09
CA ALA A 82 -5.35 2.20 -6.09
C ALA A 82 -5.80 0.84 -6.64
N VAL A 83 -6.82 0.80 -7.50
CA VAL A 83 -7.24 -0.44 -8.20
C VAL A 83 -6.11 -0.97 -9.09
N GLU A 84 -5.37 -0.10 -9.78
CA GLU A 84 -4.25 -0.51 -10.63
C GLU A 84 -3.08 -1.09 -9.80
N ALA A 85 -2.83 -0.52 -8.61
CA ALA A 85 -1.91 -1.11 -7.64
C ALA A 85 -2.39 -2.51 -7.20
N VAL A 86 -3.69 -2.67 -6.90
CA VAL A 86 -4.27 -3.96 -6.52
C VAL A 86 -4.14 -4.99 -7.64
N LYS A 87 -4.45 -4.63 -8.89
CA LYS A 87 -4.32 -5.54 -10.05
C LYS A 87 -2.88 -6.00 -10.29
N SER A 88 -1.93 -5.12 -10.01
CA SER A 88 -0.50 -5.40 -10.19
C SER A 88 0.05 -6.26 -9.06
N ILE A 89 -0.27 -5.92 -7.81
CA ILE A 89 0.21 -6.62 -6.60
C ILE A 89 -0.52 -7.95 -6.38
N LYS A 90 -1.79 -8.03 -6.78
CA LYS A 90 -2.70 -9.18 -6.61
C LYS A 90 -2.77 -9.68 -5.15
N PRO A 91 -3.10 -8.80 -4.17
CA PRO A 91 -3.21 -9.22 -2.79
C PRO A 91 -4.41 -10.14 -2.57
N SER A 92 -4.37 -10.96 -1.52
CA SER A 92 -5.53 -11.78 -1.13
C SER A 92 -6.65 -10.93 -0.52
N LEU A 93 -6.28 -9.91 0.26
CA LEU A 93 -7.20 -8.88 0.73
C LEU A 93 -6.54 -7.50 0.72
N VAL A 94 -7.36 -6.46 0.57
CA VAL A 94 -6.94 -5.06 0.61
C VAL A 94 -7.75 -4.27 1.63
N ILE A 95 -7.05 -3.42 2.37
CA ILE A 95 -7.60 -2.50 3.37
C ILE A 95 -7.33 -1.08 2.87
N PRO A 96 -8.33 -0.38 2.29
CA PRO A 96 -8.18 1.04 1.98
C PRO A 96 -8.06 1.84 3.28
N VAL A 97 -7.20 2.85 3.29
CA VAL A 97 -7.00 3.80 4.39
C VAL A 97 -6.90 5.22 3.86
N HIS A 98 -6.69 6.19 4.75
CA HIS A 98 -6.41 7.60 4.40
C HIS A 98 -7.42 8.18 3.40
N TYR A 99 -8.71 8.04 3.71
CA TYR A 99 -9.83 8.65 2.97
C TYR A 99 -10.74 9.39 3.95
N GLU A 100 -11.29 10.52 3.51
CA GLU A 100 -12.05 11.43 4.37
C GLU A 100 -13.53 11.05 4.47
N ASP A 101 -14.07 10.44 3.41
CA ASP A 101 -15.49 10.07 3.35
C ASP A 101 -15.70 8.66 2.79
N LEU A 102 -16.92 8.15 3.01
CA LEU A 102 -17.30 6.82 2.55
C LEU A 102 -17.50 6.72 1.04
N SER A 103 -17.63 7.83 0.32
CA SER A 103 -17.82 7.80 -1.14
C SER A 103 -16.57 7.27 -1.83
N ALA A 104 -15.37 7.70 -1.39
CA ALA A 104 -14.10 7.16 -1.86
C ALA A 104 -13.98 5.66 -1.58
N TYR A 105 -14.35 5.24 -0.36
CA TYR A 105 -14.37 3.84 0.03
C TYR A 105 -15.30 3.00 -0.86
N TYR A 106 -16.56 3.42 -1.05
CA TYR A 106 -17.52 2.66 -1.85
C TYR A 106 -17.10 2.57 -3.31
N LYS A 107 -16.60 3.67 -3.87
CA LYS A 107 -16.05 3.69 -5.23
C LYS A 107 -14.88 2.72 -5.39
N PHE A 108 -13.90 2.79 -4.47
CA PHE A 108 -12.78 1.85 -4.46
C PHE A 108 -13.26 0.41 -4.33
N ARG A 109 -14.14 0.13 -3.36
CA ARG A 109 -14.69 -1.20 -3.11
C ARG A 109 -15.36 -1.77 -4.35
N ASP A 110 -16.26 -1.02 -4.97
CA ASP A 110 -17.11 -1.53 -6.06
C ASP A 110 -16.29 -1.87 -7.31
N ILE A 111 -15.21 -1.12 -7.56
CA ILE A 111 -14.28 -1.42 -8.66
C ILE A 111 -13.33 -2.57 -8.29
N THR A 112 -12.93 -2.68 -7.02
CA THR A 112 -11.84 -3.57 -6.57
C THR A 112 -12.30 -5.01 -6.25
N GLN A 113 -13.54 -5.18 -5.81
CA GLN A 113 -14.09 -6.48 -5.35
C GLN A 113 -13.89 -7.67 -6.32
N PRO A 114 -13.94 -7.50 -7.66
CA PRO A 114 -13.65 -8.60 -8.58
C PRO A 114 -12.19 -9.12 -8.53
N TYR A 115 -11.25 -8.32 -8.03
CA TYR A 115 -9.82 -8.65 -8.05
C TYR A 115 -9.29 -9.16 -6.70
N THR A 116 -9.90 -8.74 -5.60
CA THR A 116 -9.47 -9.09 -4.23
C THR A 116 -10.58 -8.79 -3.22
N GLN A 117 -10.47 -9.36 -2.02
CA GLN A 117 -11.39 -9.03 -0.95
C GLN A 117 -11.08 -7.64 -0.37
N VAL A 118 -12.04 -6.73 -0.44
CA VAL A 118 -11.93 -5.40 0.19
C VAL A 118 -12.46 -5.47 1.61
N VAL A 119 -11.63 -5.16 2.59
CA VAL A 119 -11.96 -5.15 4.02
C VAL A 119 -11.87 -3.73 4.54
N ARG A 120 -12.91 -3.27 5.22
CA ARG A 120 -12.91 -2.01 5.96
C ARG A 120 -12.59 -2.27 7.43
N LEU A 121 -11.67 -1.49 7.99
CA LEU A 121 -11.40 -1.43 9.44
C LEU A 121 -12.23 -0.34 10.12
#